data_AF-A0A257SHK6-F1
#
_entry.id   AF-A0A257SHK6-F1
#
_cell.length_a   1.000
_cell.length_b   1.000
_cell.length_c   1.000
_cell.angle_alpha   90.00
_cell.angle_beta   90.00
_cell.angle_gamma   90.00
#
_symmetry.space_group_name_H-M   'P 1'
#
loop_
_entity.id
_entity.type
_entity.pdbx_description
1 polymer ?
#
loop_
_entity_poly.entity_id
_entity_poly.type
_entity_poly.pdbx_seq_one_letter_code
_entity_poly.pdbx_strand_id
1 'polypeptide(L)'
;MRIPIETFTLSNGLTVTLSEDHTAPIVAVNLWYHVGSANERAGRTGFAHLFEHMLFQGSADVASNEHFELIQRAGGTLNGSTWLDRTNYFDVVPSNQCELVLWLEANRMGKLLPAMTRQKLDTQRDVVKNERRWSMDNQPYGTWWERLPA
;
A
#
# COMPACT_ATOMS: atom_id res chain seq x y z
N MET A 1 -20.06 -15.49 17.93
CA MET A 1 -18.78 -15.77 17.23
C MET A 1 -17.70 -14.93 17.91
N ARG A 2 -16.68 -15.57 18.49
CA ARG A 2 -15.49 -14.87 19.00
C ARG A 2 -14.39 -15.09 17.98
N ILE A 3 -13.82 -14.01 17.47
CA ILE A 3 -12.63 -14.06 16.61
C ILE A 3 -11.43 -14.03 17.56
N PRO A 4 -10.55 -15.06 17.58
CA PRO A 4 -9.35 -15.03 18.40
C PRO A 4 -8.42 -13.94 17.87
N ILE A 5 -8.06 -12.97 18.70
CA ILE A 5 -7.16 -11.87 18.34
C ILE A 5 -6.05 -11.80 19.38
N GLU A 6 -4.82 -11.85 18.91
CA GLU A 6 -3.62 -11.60 19.69
C GLU A 6 -2.93 -10.33 19.17
N THR A 7 -2.52 -9.45 20.07
CA THR A 7 -1.78 -8.23 19.72
C THR A 7 -0.49 -8.18 20.51
N PHE A 8 0.61 -7.94 19.81
CA PHE A 8 1.93 -7.76 20.41
C PHE A 8 2.74 -6.72 19.62
N THR A 9 3.83 -6.23 20.23
CA THR A 9 4.71 -5.22 19.63
C THR A 9 6.12 -5.80 19.49
N LEU A 10 6.67 -5.71 18.29
CA LEU A 10 8.05 -6.11 18.02
C LEU A 10 9.04 -5.13 18.67
N SER A 11 10.30 -5.54 18.82
CA SER A 11 11.35 -4.72 19.44
C SER A 11 11.62 -3.40 18.70
N ASN A 12 11.28 -3.31 17.40
CA ASN A 12 11.38 -2.10 16.59
C ASN A 12 10.15 -1.18 16.68
N GLY A 13 9.15 -1.52 17.52
CA GLY A 13 7.92 -0.74 17.70
C GLY A 13 6.78 -1.09 16.74
N LEU A 14 6.97 -2.01 15.79
CA LEU A 14 5.89 -2.45 14.91
C LEU A 14 4.85 -3.24 15.71
N THR A 15 3.59 -2.79 15.65
CA THR A 15 2.47 -3.47 16.29
C THR A 15 1.89 -4.51 15.34
N VAL A 16 1.73 -5.74 15.83
CA VAL A 16 1.19 -6.87 15.07
C VAL A 16 -0.14 -7.27 15.72
N THR A 17 -1.17 -7.42 14.90
CA THR A 17 -2.46 -7.99 15.32
C THR A 17 -2.71 -9.25 14.50
N LEU A 18 -2.75 -10.39 15.17
CA LEU A 18 -2.88 -11.71 14.57
C LEU A 18 -4.26 -12.28 14.90
N SER A 19 -4.95 -12.77 13.88
CA SER A 19 -6.17 -13.57 14.01
C SER A 19 -5.95 -14.87 13.27
N GLU A 20 -5.86 -15.98 14.01
CA GLU A 20 -5.60 -17.30 13.43
C GLU A 20 -6.91 -18.04 13.15
N ASP A 21 -7.09 -18.46 11.90
CA ASP A 21 -8.24 -19.25 11.44
C ASP A 21 -7.76 -20.26 10.39
N HIS A 22 -7.94 -21.55 10.67
CA HIS A 22 -7.54 -22.66 9.80
C HIS A 22 -8.65 -23.18 8.88
N THR A 23 -9.78 -22.47 8.79
CA THR A 23 -10.93 -22.87 7.96
C THR A 23 -10.59 -22.90 6.47
N ALA A 24 -9.65 -22.06 6.01
CA ALA A 24 -9.17 -22.04 4.64
C ALA A 24 -7.63 -21.89 4.62
N PRO A 25 -6.91 -22.52 3.67
CA PRO A 25 -5.45 -22.46 3.58
C PRO A 25 -4.98 -21.16 2.91
N ILE A 26 -5.42 -20.02 3.44
CA ILE A 26 -5.07 -18.68 2.96
C ILE A 26 -4.56 -17.82 4.12
N VAL A 27 -3.76 -16.82 3.81
CA VAL A 27 -3.34 -15.80 4.76
C VAL A 27 -3.58 -14.42 4.15
N ALA A 28 -4.10 -13.50 4.95
CA ALA A 28 -4.23 -12.09 4.61
C ALA A 28 -3.23 -11.29 5.45
N VAL A 29 -2.32 -10.60 4.79
CA VAL A 29 -1.38 -9.66 5.43
C VAL A 29 -1.85 -8.26 5.08
N ASN A 30 -1.91 -7.37 6.07
CA ASN A 30 -2.29 -5.99 5.85
C ASN A 30 -1.37 -5.07 6.65
N LEU A 31 -0.60 -4.27 5.94
CA LEU A 31 0.36 -3.35 6.52
C LEU A 31 -0.22 -1.94 6.53
N TRP A 32 -0.37 -1.37 7.72
CA TRP A 32 -0.98 -0.06 7.93
C TRP A 32 0.07 0.97 8.33
N TYR A 33 0.14 2.05 7.56
CA TYR A 33 0.88 3.24 7.90
C TYR A 33 -0.09 4.30 8.40
N HIS A 34 0.17 4.83 9.60
CA HIS A 34 -0.59 5.95 10.17
C HIS A 34 -0.15 7.28 9.56
N VAL A 35 -0.34 7.40 8.25
CA VAL A 35 -0.07 8.59 7.45
C VAL A 35 -1.07 8.61 6.28
N GLY A 36 -1.68 9.75 6.02
CA GLY A 36 -2.60 9.94 4.91
C GLY A 36 -2.58 11.37 4.39
N SER A 37 -3.55 11.74 3.55
CA SER A 37 -3.61 13.08 2.95
C SER A 37 -3.84 14.20 3.96
N ALA A 38 -4.38 13.91 5.16
CA ALA A 38 -4.51 14.89 6.23
C ALA A 38 -3.16 15.31 6.86
N ASN A 39 -2.10 14.51 6.65
CA ASN A 39 -0.75 14.83 7.13
C ASN A 39 0.05 15.72 6.15
N GLU A 40 -0.53 16.03 4.99
CA GLU A 40 0.15 16.80 3.94
C GLU A 40 0.20 18.30 4.28
N ARG A 41 1.17 19.00 3.68
CA ARG A 41 1.33 20.44 3.85
C ARG A 41 0.66 21.18 2.71
N ALA A 42 0.07 22.35 3.00
CA ALA A 42 -0.44 23.22 1.96
C ALA A 42 0.62 23.52 0.89
N GLY A 43 0.23 23.46 -0.38
CA GLY A 43 1.14 23.59 -1.53
C GLY A 43 2.02 22.35 -1.79
N ARG A 44 1.89 21.29 -0.99
CA ARG A 44 2.58 20.00 -1.12
C ARG A 44 1.61 18.85 -0.83
N THR A 45 0.62 18.70 -1.72
CA THR A 45 -0.43 17.69 -1.61
C THR A 45 -0.25 16.55 -2.63
N GLY A 46 -0.91 15.42 -2.39
CA GLY A 46 -0.85 14.21 -3.21
C GLY A 46 0.38 13.34 -2.99
N PHE A 47 1.18 13.63 -1.97
CA PHE A 47 2.36 12.83 -1.61
C PHE A 47 1.96 11.48 -1.04
N ALA A 48 0.98 11.40 -0.13
CA ALA A 48 0.59 10.13 0.46
C ALA A 48 0.18 9.13 -0.63
N HIS A 49 -0.67 9.58 -1.56
CA HIS A 49 -1.09 8.76 -2.70
C HIS A 49 0.06 8.47 -3.68
N LEU A 50 0.94 9.45 -3.97
CA LEU A 50 2.11 9.20 -4.82
C LEU A 50 3.06 8.17 -4.19
N PHE A 51 3.26 8.20 -2.87
CA PHE A 51 4.08 7.22 -2.16
C PHE A 51 3.47 5.82 -2.22
N GLU A 52 2.15 5.72 -2.26
CA GLU A 52 1.46 4.47 -2.56
C GLU A 52 1.94 3.84 -3.86
N HIS A 53 1.88 4.61 -4.95
CA HIS A 53 2.36 4.17 -6.26
C HIS A 53 3.87 3.86 -6.26
N MET A 54 4.66 4.69 -5.58
CA MET A 54 6.12 4.52 -5.54
C MET A 54 6.54 3.24 -4.82
N LEU A 55 5.81 2.81 -3.78
CA LEU A 55 6.08 1.56 -3.06
C LEU A 55 5.86 0.31 -3.92
N PHE A 56 5.19 0.44 -5.06
CA PHE A 56 5.07 -0.61 -6.07
C PHE A 56 6.15 -0.56 -7.17
N GLN A 57 7.01 0.47 -7.19
CA GLN A 57 8.08 0.61 -8.20
C GLN A 57 9.36 -0.13 -7.83
N GLY A 58 9.29 -1.09 -6.91
CA GLY A 58 10.41 -1.91 -6.45
C GLY A 58 11.21 -1.29 -5.31
N SER A 59 12.15 -2.08 -4.82
CA SER A 59 13.06 -1.82 -3.69
C SER A 59 14.46 -2.33 -4.05
N ALA A 60 15.41 -2.25 -3.12
CA ALA A 60 16.80 -2.65 -3.41
C ALA A 60 16.94 -4.12 -3.86
N ASP A 61 16.09 -5.01 -3.34
CA ASP A 61 16.14 -6.44 -3.64
C ASP A 61 14.96 -6.93 -4.51
N VAL A 62 14.04 -6.04 -4.89
CA VAL A 62 12.85 -6.37 -5.70
C VAL A 62 12.74 -5.36 -6.84
N ALA A 63 12.82 -5.83 -8.07
CA ALA A 63 12.72 -4.98 -9.25
C ALA A 63 11.34 -4.32 -9.38
N SER A 64 11.25 -3.29 -10.23
CA SER A 64 9.97 -2.66 -10.54
C SER A 64 9.00 -3.71 -11.10
N ASN A 65 7.75 -3.70 -10.65
CA ASN A 65 6.71 -4.68 -11.00
C ASN A 65 6.93 -6.12 -10.46
N GLU A 66 8.14 -6.48 -10.03
CA GLU A 66 8.43 -7.84 -9.55
C GLU A 66 7.62 -8.21 -8.29
N HIS A 67 7.32 -7.24 -7.42
CA HIS A 67 6.45 -7.45 -6.27
C HIS A 67 5.07 -8.01 -6.70
N PHE A 68 4.42 -7.39 -7.70
CA PHE A 68 3.15 -7.89 -8.23
C PHE A 68 3.30 -9.27 -8.85
N GLU A 69 4.37 -9.47 -9.64
CA GLU A 69 4.61 -10.75 -10.32
C GLU A 69 4.82 -11.89 -9.33
N LEU A 70 5.58 -11.68 -8.26
CA LEU A 70 5.84 -12.70 -7.24
C LEU A 70 4.54 -13.12 -6.54
N ILE A 71 3.71 -12.15 -6.12
CA ILE A 71 2.43 -12.45 -5.48
C ILE A 71 1.47 -13.16 -6.45
N GLN A 72 1.36 -12.70 -7.69
CA GLN A 72 0.47 -13.32 -8.68
C GLN A 72 0.94 -14.73 -9.07
N ARG A 73 2.25 -14.95 -9.23
CA ARG A 73 2.82 -16.29 -9.48
C ARG A 73 2.59 -17.24 -8.30
N ALA A 74 2.55 -16.71 -7.08
CA ALA A 74 2.18 -17.44 -5.88
C ALA A 74 0.67 -17.74 -5.76
N GLY A 75 -0.15 -17.28 -6.72
CA GLY A 75 -1.61 -17.47 -6.73
C GLY A 75 -2.35 -16.47 -5.83
N GLY A 76 -1.69 -15.38 -5.45
CA GLY A 76 -2.24 -14.35 -4.58
C GLY A 76 -2.84 -13.15 -5.31
N THR A 77 -3.45 -12.28 -4.52
CA THR A 77 -3.94 -10.96 -4.94
C THR A 77 -3.40 -9.90 -3.99
N LEU A 78 -3.22 -8.68 -4.49
CA LEU A 78 -2.71 -7.58 -3.70
C LEU A 78 -3.30 -6.25 -4.13
N ASN A 79 -3.30 -5.28 -3.21
CA ASN A 79 -3.60 -3.89 -3.54
C ASN A 79 -3.07 -2.92 -2.47
N GLY A 80 -3.14 -1.62 -2.80
CA GLY A 80 -2.91 -0.51 -1.88
C GLY A 80 -4.13 0.39 -1.81
N SER A 81 -4.23 1.18 -0.74
CA SER A 81 -5.14 2.32 -0.71
C SER A 81 -4.64 3.42 0.21
N THR A 82 -4.94 4.66 -0.16
CA THR A 82 -4.62 5.85 0.63
C THR A 82 -5.89 6.62 0.97
N TRP A 83 -5.99 7.07 2.22
CA TRP A 83 -7.07 7.89 2.72
C TRP A 83 -6.56 9.08 3.57
N LEU A 84 -7.45 9.74 4.29
CA LEU A 84 -7.14 10.92 5.10
C LEU A 84 -6.09 10.63 6.19
N ASP A 85 -6.22 9.51 6.90
CA ASP A 85 -5.46 9.17 8.11
C ASP A 85 -4.58 7.93 7.94
N ARG A 86 -4.61 7.28 6.77
CA ARG A 86 -3.89 6.03 6.53
C ARG A 86 -3.48 5.84 5.09
N THR A 87 -2.43 5.06 4.94
CA THR A 87 -2.10 4.32 3.72
C THR A 87 -1.90 2.88 4.14
N ASN A 88 -2.58 1.95 3.48
CA ASN A 88 -2.44 0.54 3.79
C ASN A 88 -2.25 -0.27 2.53
N TYR A 89 -1.52 -1.37 2.66
CA TYR A 89 -1.29 -2.33 1.60
C TYR A 89 -1.65 -3.70 2.11
N PHE A 90 -2.29 -4.49 1.26
CA PHE A 90 -2.83 -5.77 1.65
C PHE A 90 -2.68 -6.80 0.57
N ASP A 91 -2.40 -8.01 1.02
CA ASP A 91 -2.05 -9.15 0.21
C ASP A 91 -2.80 -10.36 0.75
N VAL A 92 -3.41 -11.13 -0.16
CA VAL A 92 -4.07 -12.40 0.15
C VAL A 92 -3.40 -13.47 -0.67
N VAL A 93 -2.78 -14.44 0.00
CA VAL A 93 -2.01 -15.52 -0.64
C VAL A 93 -2.37 -16.88 -0.01
N PRO A 94 -2.06 -18.00 -0.68
CA PRO A 94 -2.07 -19.32 -0.04
C PRO A 94 -1.19 -19.34 1.22
N SER A 95 -1.58 -20.07 2.27
CA SER A 95 -0.91 -20.01 3.58
C SER A 95 0.57 -20.41 3.54
N ASN A 96 0.98 -21.27 2.59
CA ASN A 96 2.38 -21.65 2.35
C ASN A 96 3.24 -20.52 1.76
N GLN A 97 2.65 -19.38 1.39
CA GLN A 97 3.31 -18.20 0.84
C GLN A 97 3.39 -17.04 1.85
N CYS A 98 3.02 -17.27 3.11
CA CYS A 98 3.06 -16.25 4.16
C CYS A 98 4.45 -15.59 4.29
N GLU A 99 5.51 -16.38 4.26
CA GLU A 99 6.89 -15.89 4.36
C GLU A 99 7.26 -14.96 3.20
N LEU A 100 6.84 -15.27 1.98
CA LEU A 100 7.08 -14.45 0.80
C LEU A 100 6.47 -13.05 0.97
N VAL A 101 5.21 -12.98 1.41
CA VAL A 101 4.51 -11.70 1.61
C VAL A 101 5.19 -10.88 2.70
N LEU A 102 5.47 -11.48 3.86
CA LEU A 102 6.13 -10.78 4.96
C LEU A 102 7.52 -10.25 4.56
N TRP A 103 8.27 -11.03 3.76
CA TRP A 103 9.55 -10.58 3.21
C TRP A 103 9.38 -9.40 2.25
N LEU A 104 8.42 -9.49 1.32
CA LEU A 104 8.13 -8.41 0.36
C LEU A 104 7.73 -7.10 1.06
N GLU A 105 6.86 -7.18 2.08
CA GLU A 105 6.42 -6.04 2.89
C GLU A 105 7.58 -5.40 3.65
N ALA A 106 8.39 -6.21 4.32
CA ALA A 106 9.56 -5.73 5.02
C ALA A 106 10.58 -5.10 4.05
N ASN A 107 10.75 -5.68 2.86
CA ASN A 107 11.70 -5.19 1.87
C ASN A 107 11.32 -3.81 1.35
N ARG A 108 10.06 -3.62 0.93
CA ARG A 108 9.62 -2.31 0.45
C ARG A 108 9.59 -1.26 1.56
N MET A 109 9.28 -1.63 2.80
CA MET A 109 9.35 -0.71 3.95
C MET A 109 10.78 -0.25 4.23
N GLY A 110 11.74 -1.17 4.27
CA GLY A 110 13.11 -0.87 4.72
C GLY A 110 14.07 -0.45 3.61
N LYS A 111 13.82 -0.85 2.36
CA LYS A 111 14.79 -0.76 1.26
C LYS A 111 14.22 -0.11 0.00
N LEU A 112 13.22 0.75 0.12
CA LEU A 112 12.69 1.52 -1.02
C LEU A 112 13.72 2.49 -1.61
N LEU A 113 14.40 3.26 -0.76
CA LEU A 113 15.21 4.42 -1.16
C LEU A 113 16.27 4.11 -2.24
N PRO A 114 17.05 3.01 -2.15
CA PRO A 114 18.04 2.68 -3.17
C PRO A 114 17.46 2.44 -4.57
N ALA A 115 16.19 2.01 -4.67
CA ALA A 115 15.51 1.75 -5.94
C ALA A 115 14.75 2.96 -6.49
N MET A 116 14.71 4.07 -5.75
CA MET A 116 14.06 5.31 -6.18
C MET A 116 14.94 6.04 -7.19
N THR A 117 14.40 6.26 -8.39
CA THR A 117 15.05 7.07 -9.43
C THR A 117 14.16 8.24 -9.82
N ARG A 118 14.77 9.31 -10.32
CA ARG A 118 14.05 10.47 -10.84
C ARG A 118 13.07 10.08 -11.95
N GLN A 119 13.47 9.17 -12.82
CA GLN A 119 12.65 8.64 -13.89
C GLN A 119 11.38 7.95 -13.35
N LYS A 120 11.50 7.03 -12.38
CA LYS A 120 10.36 6.35 -11.77
C LYS A 120 9.38 7.35 -11.15
N LEU A 121 9.92 8.32 -10.42
CA LEU A 121 9.12 9.38 -9.79
C LEU A 121 8.35 10.21 -10.82
N ASP A 122 9.02 10.68 -11.87
CA ASP A 122 8.39 11.52 -12.89
C ASP A 122 7.30 10.73 -13.64
N THR A 123 7.54 9.44 -13.95
CA THR A 123 6.53 8.55 -14.55
C THR A 123 5.31 8.36 -13.63
N GLN A 124 5.52 7.99 -12.36
CA GLN A 124 4.40 7.76 -11.44
C GLN A 124 3.62 9.03 -11.13
N ARG A 125 4.30 10.19 -11.08
CA ARG A 125 3.62 11.48 -10.96
C ARG A 125 2.65 11.72 -12.12
N ASP A 126 3.04 11.36 -13.34
CA ASP A 126 2.18 11.55 -14.51
C ASP A 126 1.04 10.52 -14.56
N VAL A 127 1.26 9.29 -14.07
CA VAL A 127 0.19 8.29 -13.85
C VAL A 127 -0.85 8.81 -12.85
N VAL A 128 -0.43 9.28 -11.68
CA VAL A 128 -1.35 9.81 -10.64
C VAL A 128 -2.13 11.03 -11.14
N LYS A 129 -1.51 11.91 -11.94
CA LYS A 129 -2.22 13.03 -12.58
C LYS A 129 -3.29 12.54 -13.55
N ASN A 130 -2.99 11.51 -14.35
CA ASN A 130 -3.95 10.94 -15.29
C ASN A 130 -5.09 10.21 -14.57
N GLU A 131 -4.79 9.54 -13.46
CA GLU A 131 -5.79 8.91 -12.62
C GLU A 131 -6.77 9.93 -12.07
N ARG A 132 -6.29 11.03 -11.46
CA ARG A 132 -7.15 12.13 -11.00
C ARG A 132 -8.04 12.66 -12.13
N ARG A 133 -7.48 12.85 -13.32
CA ARG A 133 -8.26 13.33 -14.47
C ARG A 133 -9.39 12.38 -14.80
N TRP A 134 -9.15 11.08 -14.74
CA TRP A 134 -10.14 10.06 -15.08
C TRP A 134 -11.17 9.81 -13.97
N SER A 135 -10.74 9.74 -12.71
CA SER A 135 -11.57 9.38 -11.55
C SER A 135 -12.30 10.57 -10.91
N MET A 136 -11.79 11.79 -11.08
CA MET A 136 -12.36 13.00 -10.48
C MET A 136 -12.74 14.05 -11.54
N ASP A 137 -11.77 14.53 -12.33
CA ASP A 137 -11.99 15.73 -13.16
C ASP A 137 -12.97 15.48 -14.32
N ASN A 138 -12.94 14.28 -14.91
CA ASN A 138 -13.83 13.87 -15.99
C ASN A 138 -15.09 13.12 -15.52
N GLN A 139 -15.31 12.99 -14.20
CA GLN A 139 -16.52 12.39 -13.66
C GLN A 139 -17.54 13.49 -13.33
N PRO A 140 -18.82 13.35 -13.76
CA PRO A 140 -19.89 14.21 -13.27
C PRO A 140 -19.89 14.21 -11.73
N TYR A 141 -19.83 15.39 -11.13
CA TYR A 141 -19.73 15.59 -9.67
C TYR A 141 -18.47 14.99 -9.00
N GLY A 142 -17.44 14.54 -9.72
CA GLY A 142 -16.25 13.93 -9.10
C GLY A 142 -15.52 14.86 -8.13
N THR A 143 -15.52 16.16 -8.40
CA THR A 143 -14.88 17.19 -7.55
C THR A 143 -15.82 17.81 -6.52
N TRP A 144 -17.03 17.27 -6.32
CA TRP A 144 -18.02 17.92 -5.47
C TRP A 144 -17.57 18.03 -4.01
N TRP A 145 -16.94 16.98 -3.47
CA TRP A 145 -16.40 16.96 -2.11
C TRP A 145 -15.28 18.01 -1.91
N GLU A 146 -14.51 18.32 -2.95
CA GLU A 146 -13.48 19.37 -2.91
C GLU A 146 -14.08 20.78 -2.91
N ARG A 147 -15.30 20.93 -3.46
CA ARG A 147 -15.98 22.22 -3.67
C ARG A 147 -17.05 22.52 -2.62
N LEU A 148 -17.39 21.54 -1.79
CA LEU A 148 -18.27 21.79 -0.66
C LEU A 148 -17.61 22.79 0.29
N PRO A 149 -18.31 23.87 0.66
CA PRO A 149 -17.90 24.67 1.80
C PRO A 149 -17.94 23.79 3.06
N ALA A 150 -16.84 23.82 3.82
CA ALA A 150 -16.78 23.24 5.16
C ALA A 150 -17.74 23.96 6.13
#